data_AF-A0A285PDJ7-F1
#
_entry.id   AF-A0A285PDJ7-F1
#
_cell.length_a   1.000
_cell.length_b   1.000
_cell.length_c   1.000
_cell.angle_alpha   90.00
_cell.angle_beta   90.00
_cell.angle_gamma   90.00
#
_symmetry.space_group_name_H-M   'P 1'
#
loop_
_entity.id
_entity.type
_entity.pdbx_description
1 polymer ?
#
loop_
_entity_poly.entity_id
_entity_poly.type
_entity_poly.pdbx_seq_one_letter_code
_entity_poly.pdbx_strand_id
1 'polypeptide(L)'
;MALSAIFSYAVRMEYLAENPVTTSGITQQLANASSKAARTAPRKSYTRPELITIFSSPAFRGEWLPPRASFGKAWFWLPLLLCYSGARREEIAQMRASEVRQSEDGIWYLDLMSTPEEDGNDKRTMKTLGSLRAVAVHPDLIELGFLDYVAELPQNGQLFPLLTPNPDGWYGHNFGKRWGEYLKKVFDLQSPARPAHGFRHAAWP
;
A
#
# COMPACT_ATOMS: atom_id res chain seq x y z
N MET A 1 15.34 12.54 -14.86
CA MET A 1 14.46 12.43 -16.05
C MET A 1 13.78 13.74 -16.42
N ALA A 2 13.29 14.56 -15.47
CA ALA A 2 12.64 15.84 -15.79
C ALA A 2 13.50 16.83 -16.61
N LEU A 3 14.77 17.06 -16.22
CA LEU A 3 15.69 17.95 -16.95
C LEU A 3 15.98 17.50 -18.39
N SER A 4 16.18 16.20 -18.61
CA SER A 4 16.39 15.67 -19.97
C SER A 4 15.19 15.90 -20.87
N ALA A 5 13.97 15.78 -20.33
CA ALA A 5 12.75 16.02 -21.09
C ALA A 5 12.61 17.50 -21.49
N ILE A 6 12.96 18.42 -20.58
CA ILE A 6 12.98 19.87 -20.87
C ILE A 6 14.00 20.20 -21.96
N PHE A 7 15.22 19.67 -21.88
CA PHE A 7 16.23 19.93 -22.91
C PHE A 7 15.92 19.24 -24.24
N SER A 8 15.34 18.03 -24.23
CA SER A 8 14.84 17.40 -25.46
C SER A 8 13.71 18.20 -26.10
N TYR A 9 12.85 18.83 -25.29
CA TYR A 9 11.85 19.77 -25.79
C TYR A 9 12.51 21.01 -26.38
N ALA A 10 13.48 21.61 -25.69
CA ALA A 10 14.21 22.77 -26.18
C ALA A 10 14.97 22.50 -27.49
N VAL A 11 15.55 21.31 -27.66
CA VAL A 11 16.15 20.86 -28.93
C VAL A 11 15.11 20.71 -30.02
N ARG A 12 13.95 20.10 -29.72
CA ARG A 12 12.85 19.97 -30.69
C ARG A 12 12.27 21.33 -31.12
N MET A 13 12.32 22.32 -30.24
CA MET A 13 11.93 23.70 -30.53
C MET A 13 13.10 24.55 -31.05
N GLU A 14 14.24 23.93 -31.38
CA GLU A 14 15.42 24.57 -31.95
C GLU A 14 16.07 25.66 -31.05
N TYR A 15 15.69 25.73 -29.78
CA TYR A 15 16.34 26.62 -28.79
C TYR A 15 17.72 26.12 -28.37
N LEU A 16 18.01 24.84 -28.59
CA LEU A 16 19.32 24.22 -28.34
C LEU A 16 19.69 23.31 -29.52
N ALA A 17 20.96 23.29 -29.87
CA ALA A 17 21.48 22.41 -30.93
C ALA A 17 21.49 20.94 -30.49
N GLU A 18 21.70 20.67 -29.20
CA GLU A 18 21.73 19.32 -28.65
C GLU A 18 21.32 19.29 -27.17
N ASN A 19 21.02 18.09 -26.68
CA ASN A 19 20.63 17.91 -25.29
C ASN A 19 21.88 17.60 -24.42
N PRO A 20 22.32 18.54 -23.56
CA PRO A 20 23.55 18.38 -22.79
C PRO A 20 23.49 17.23 -21.78
N VAL A 21 22.29 16.82 -21.35
CA VAL A 21 22.12 15.71 -20.40
C VAL A 21 22.40 14.36 -21.06
N THR A 22 22.07 14.22 -22.35
CA THR A 22 22.39 13.01 -23.11
C THR A 22 23.82 13.05 -23.65
N THR A 23 24.27 14.19 -24.18
CA THR A 23 25.62 14.33 -24.76
C THR A 23 26.73 14.15 -23.72
N SER A 24 26.52 14.64 -22.49
CA SER A 24 27.51 14.49 -21.41
C SER A 24 27.70 13.06 -20.90
N GLY A 25 26.87 12.09 -21.32
CA GLY A 25 26.91 10.71 -20.83
C GLY A 25 26.48 10.55 -19.37
N ILE A 26 26.02 11.63 -18.72
CA ILE A 26 25.56 11.63 -17.32
C ILE A 26 24.40 10.66 -17.13
N THR A 27 23.53 10.49 -18.13
CA THR A 27 22.44 9.49 -18.10
C THR A 27 22.96 8.06 -17.98
N GLN A 28 24.00 7.70 -18.72
CA GLN A 28 24.63 6.38 -18.66
C GLN A 28 25.30 6.14 -17.30
N GLN A 29 26.00 7.15 -16.78
CA GLN A 29 26.64 7.08 -15.46
C GLN A 29 25.62 6.95 -14.33
N LEU A 30 24.54 7.73 -14.38
CA LEU A 30 23.42 7.63 -13.42
C LEU A 30 22.70 6.28 -13.53
N ALA A 31 22.49 5.75 -14.75
CA ALA A 31 21.89 4.44 -14.96
C ALA A 31 22.76 3.32 -14.36
N ASN A 32 24.08 3.38 -14.57
CA ASN A 32 25.03 2.43 -13.99
C ASN A 32 25.12 2.52 -12.46
N ALA A 33 25.10 3.74 -11.91
CA ALA A 33 25.02 3.94 -10.46
C ALA A 33 23.70 3.40 -9.88
N SER A 34 22.59 3.64 -10.57
CA SER A 34 21.26 3.16 -10.17
C SER A 34 21.15 1.63 -10.24
N SER A 35 21.73 1.00 -11.27
CA SER A 35 21.75 -0.46 -11.40
C SER A 35 22.65 -1.11 -10.33
N LYS A 36 23.80 -0.52 -10.03
CA LYS A 36 24.67 -0.96 -8.93
C LYS A 36 23.98 -0.82 -7.56
N ALA A 37 23.26 0.29 -7.35
CA ALA A 37 22.46 0.51 -6.15
C ALA A 37 21.28 -0.49 -6.06
N ALA A 38 20.64 -0.83 -7.17
CA ALA A 38 19.56 -1.83 -7.21
C ALA A 38 20.06 -3.24 -6.89
N ARG A 39 21.26 -3.62 -7.35
CA ARG A 39 21.89 -4.93 -7.06
C ARG A 39 22.29 -5.09 -5.60
N THR A 40 22.59 -3.99 -4.92
CA THR A 40 22.94 -3.96 -3.49
C THR A 40 21.75 -3.57 -2.60
N ALA A 41 20.57 -3.36 -3.20
CA ALA A 41 19.42 -2.91 -2.46
C ALA A 41 18.91 -4.02 -1.52
N PRO A 42 18.58 -3.68 -0.26
CA PRO A 42 17.95 -4.61 0.65
C PRO A 42 16.66 -5.19 0.06
N ARG A 43 16.40 -6.47 0.38
CA ARG A 43 15.17 -7.18 -0.02
C ARG A 43 13.94 -6.37 0.41
N LYS A 44 13.01 -6.20 -0.53
CA LYS A 44 11.84 -5.32 -0.34
C LYS A 44 10.67 -6.05 0.34
N SER A 45 10.55 -7.36 0.15
CA SER A 45 9.47 -8.24 0.61
C SER A 45 9.67 -8.75 2.02
N TYR A 46 8.66 -9.38 2.64
CA TYR A 46 8.85 -10.29 3.79
C TYR A 46 9.06 -11.74 3.33
N THR A 47 9.79 -12.51 4.11
CA THR A 47 9.93 -13.97 3.93
C THR A 47 8.76 -14.66 4.62
N ARG A 48 8.48 -15.91 4.26
CA ARG A 48 7.45 -16.70 4.93
C ARG A 48 7.69 -16.82 6.45
N PRO A 49 8.93 -17.10 6.94
CA PRO A 49 9.21 -17.06 8.37
C PRO A 49 8.90 -15.70 9.00
N GLU A 50 9.30 -14.59 8.38
CA GLU A 50 9.00 -13.25 8.91
C GLU A 50 7.49 -12.97 8.96
N LEU A 51 6.72 -13.39 7.95
CA LEU A 51 5.26 -13.26 7.96
C LEU A 51 4.63 -14.07 9.12
N ILE A 52 5.06 -15.31 9.31
CA ILE A 52 4.61 -16.14 10.44
C ILE A 52 4.93 -15.44 11.75
N THR A 53 6.14 -14.89 11.91
CA THR A 53 6.56 -14.17 13.10
C THR A 53 5.72 -12.90 13.32
N ILE A 54 5.46 -12.11 12.28
CA ILE A 54 4.61 -10.90 12.34
C ILE A 54 3.18 -11.26 12.76
N PHE A 55 2.54 -12.21 12.09
CA PHE A 55 1.14 -12.57 12.34
C PHE A 55 0.94 -13.42 13.60
N SER A 56 2.02 -13.94 14.18
CA SER A 56 2.02 -14.56 15.51
C SER A 56 2.29 -13.55 16.64
N SER A 57 2.50 -12.27 16.34
CA SER A 57 2.87 -11.26 17.33
C SER A 57 1.70 -10.91 18.26
N PRO A 58 1.97 -10.32 19.45
CA PRO A 58 0.94 -9.94 20.42
C PRO A 58 -0.20 -9.08 19.85
N ALA A 59 0.08 -8.25 18.82
CA ALA A 59 -0.93 -7.45 18.14
C ALA A 59 -2.04 -8.27 17.46
N PHE A 60 -1.74 -9.50 17.01
CA PHE A 60 -2.73 -10.40 16.38
C PHE A 60 -3.36 -11.38 17.36
N ARG A 61 -2.82 -11.49 18.57
CA ARG A 61 -3.40 -12.30 19.65
C ARG A 61 -4.34 -11.50 20.57
N GLY A 62 -4.47 -10.20 20.32
CA GLY A 62 -5.20 -9.28 21.21
C GLY A 62 -4.45 -8.99 22.52
N GLU A 63 -3.18 -9.37 22.62
CA GLU A 63 -2.33 -9.22 23.80
C GLU A 63 -1.60 -7.87 23.83
N TRP A 64 -1.72 -7.08 22.77
CA TRP A 64 -1.09 -5.77 22.66
C TRP A 64 -2.01 -4.75 22.03
N LEU A 65 -2.08 -3.58 22.66
CA LEU A 65 -2.81 -2.41 22.17
C LEU A 65 -1.84 -1.25 21.91
N PRO A 66 -2.12 -0.41 20.91
CA PRO A 66 -1.25 0.72 20.57
C PRO A 66 -1.32 1.76 21.70
N PRO A 67 -0.18 2.24 22.22
CA PRO A 67 -0.18 3.23 23.30
C PRO A 67 -0.80 4.58 22.92
N ARG A 68 -0.80 4.91 21.63
CA ARG A 68 -1.31 6.18 21.07
C ARG A 68 -1.97 5.90 19.72
N ALA A 69 -3.19 6.40 19.53
CA ALA A 69 -4.09 6.12 18.42
C ALA A 69 -4.57 4.66 18.35
N SER A 70 -5.73 4.39 18.94
CA SER A 70 -6.47 3.18 18.65
C SER A 70 -6.94 3.27 17.20
N PHE A 71 -6.14 2.77 16.24
CA PHE A 71 -6.60 2.55 14.86
C PHE A 71 -7.65 1.42 14.79
N GLY A 72 -8.18 0.99 15.95
CA GLY A 72 -9.17 -0.06 16.10
C GLY A 72 -8.75 -1.33 15.39
N LYS A 73 -9.73 -1.89 14.66
CA LYS A 73 -9.58 -3.11 13.89
C LYS A 73 -8.60 -2.99 12.71
N ALA A 74 -8.16 -1.77 12.34
CA ALA A 74 -7.14 -1.61 11.31
C ALA A 74 -5.79 -2.21 11.70
N TRP A 75 -5.44 -2.27 13.00
CA TRP A 75 -4.21 -2.94 13.46
C TRP A 75 -4.17 -4.42 13.10
N PHE A 76 -5.34 -5.05 13.09
CA PHE A 76 -5.49 -6.47 12.79
C PHE A 76 -5.70 -6.68 11.30
N TRP A 77 -6.76 -6.10 10.74
CA TRP A 77 -7.17 -6.39 9.37
C TRP A 77 -6.29 -5.75 8.30
N LEU A 78 -5.75 -4.55 8.52
CA LEU A 78 -5.04 -3.84 7.45
C LEU A 78 -3.75 -4.57 7.03
N PRO A 79 -2.87 -5.04 7.94
CA PRO A 79 -1.70 -5.84 7.54
C PRO A 79 -2.06 -7.18 6.88
N LEU A 80 -3.11 -7.85 7.37
CA LEU A 80 -3.60 -9.11 6.78
C LEU A 80 -4.07 -8.89 5.35
N LEU A 81 -4.95 -7.92 5.13
CA LEU A 81 -5.45 -7.57 3.80
C LEU A 81 -4.30 -7.19 2.87
N LEU A 82 -3.30 -6.44 3.33
CA LEU A 82 -2.12 -6.12 2.52
C LEU A 82 -1.30 -7.35 2.15
N CYS A 83 -1.19 -8.33 3.05
CA CYS A 83 -0.49 -9.58 2.81
C CYS A 83 -1.21 -10.46 1.78
N TYR A 84 -2.52 -10.66 1.93
CA TYR A 84 -3.29 -11.53 1.04
C TYR A 84 -3.60 -10.88 -0.32
N SER A 85 -3.78 -9.57 -0.39
CA SER A 85 -4.21 -8.89 -1.63
C SER A 85 -3.08 -8.27 -2.45
N GLY A 86 -1.91 -8.04 -1.84
CA GLY A 86 -0.85 -7.22 -2.44
C GLY A 86 -1.28 -5.78 -2.78
N ALA A 87 -2.37 -5.29 -2.17
CA ALA A 87 -2.83 -3.92 -2.33
C ALA A 87 -1.81 -2.89 -1.82
N ARG A 88 -1.92 -1.66 -2.31
CA ARG A 88 -1.19 -0.55 -1.69
C ARG A 88 -1.85 -0.25 -0.35
N ARG A 89 -1.04 0.12 0.64
CA ARG A 89 -1.53 0.54 1.96
C ARG A 89 -2.70 1.52 1.87
N GLU A 90 -2.57 2.52 1.00
CA GLU A 90 -3.63 3.53 0.86
C GLU A 90 -4.92 2.97 0.27
N GLU A 91 -4.83 2.04 -0.67
CA GLU A 91 -6.02 1.43 -1.29
C GLU A 91 -6.88 0.73 -0.23
N ILE A 92 -6.25 0.06 0.73
CA ILE A 92 -6.95 -0.60 1.83
C ILE A 92 -7.35 0.40 2.93
N ALA A 93 -6.49 1.36 3.26
CA ALA A 93 -6.73 2.32 4.33
C ALA A 93 -7.93 3.24 4.06
N GLN A 94 -8.15 3.64 2.80
CA GLN A 94 -9.24 4.53 2.41
C GLN A 94 -10.52 3.79 1.97
N MET A 95 -10.50 2.45 1.98
CA MET A 95 -11.58 1.62 1.47
C MET A 95 -12.88 1.87 2.25
N ARG A 96 -14.01 1.82 1.55
CA ARG A 96 -15.35 1.82 2.16
C ARG A 96 -15.84 0.38 2.37
N ALA A 97 -16.72 0.19 3.34
CA ALA A 97 -17.33 -1.13 3.56
C ALA A 97 -18.08 -1.63 2.30
N SER A 98 -18.73 -0.72 1.56
CA SER A 98 -19.40 -1.00 0.28
C SER A 98 -18.48 -1.39 -0.90
N GLU A 99 -17.17 -1.23 -0.74
CA GLU A 99 -16.17 -1.68 -1.72
C GLU A 99 -15.75 -3.14 -1.46
N VAL A 100 -16.26 -3.79 -0.40
CA VAL A 100 -16.21 -5.25 -0.22
C VAL A 100 -17.48 -5.85 -0.81
N ARG A 101 -17.35 -6.61 -1.90
CA ARG A 101 -18.47 -7.01 -2.76
C ARG A 101 -18.47 -8.51 -3.01
N GLN A 102 -19.62 -9.04 -3.40
CA GLN A 102 -19.77 -10.43 -3.82
C GLN A 102 -20.09 -10.47 -5.32
N SER A 103 -19.44 -11.37 -6.06
CA SER A 103 -19.76 -11.61 -7.47
C SER A 103 -21.08 -12.40 -7.61
N GLU A 104 -21.60 -12.48 -8.83
CA GLU A 104 -22.77 -13.32 -9.15
C GLU A 104 -22.54 -14.80 -8.82
N ASP A 105 -21.28 -15.26 -8.93
CA ASP A 105 -20.85 -16.62 -8.56
C ASP A 105 -20.64 -16.83 -7.04
N GLY A 106 -20.96 -15.82 -6.23
CA GLY A 106 -20.84 -15.89 -4.77
C GLY A 106 -19.43 -15.63 -4.22
N ILE A 107 -18.48 -15.21 -5.05
CA ILE A 107 -17.08 -14.98 -4.64
C ILE A 107 -16.95 -13.56 -4.07
N TRP A 108 -16.49 -13.45 -2.82
CA TRP A 108 -16.19 -12.16 -2.20
C TRP A 108 -14.89 -11.57 -2.75
N TYR A 109 -14.87 -10.26 -3.01
CA TYR A 109 -13.71 -9.54 -3.49
C TYR A 109 -13.65 -8.12 -2.92
N LEU A 110 -12.42 -7.61 -2.86
CA LEU A 110 -12.10 -6.21 -2.60
C LEU A 110 -12.11 -5.48 -3.94
N ASP A 111 -13.04 -4.55 -4.09
CA ASP A 111 -13.09 -3.66 -5.24
C ASP A 111 -12.07 -2.54 -5.04
N LEU A 112 -10.87 -2.71 -5.59
CA LEU A 112 -9.83 -1.68 -5.53
C LEU A 112 -10.04 -0.60 -6.60
N MET A 113 -11.23 -0.47 -7.19
CA MET A 113 -11.61 0.70 -7.96
C MET A 113 -11.90 1.87 -7.01
N SER A 114 -11.21 2.99 -7.21
CA SER A 114 -11.65 4.23 -6.56
C SER A 114 -11.43 5.36 -7.55
N THR A 115 -12.45 5.55 -8.38
CA THR A 115 -12.77 6.84 -9.00
C THR A 115 -13.91 7.45 -8.19
N PRO A 116 -13.85 8.75 -7.85
CA PRO A 116 -14.99 9.46 -7.28
C PRO A 116 -15.92 9.90 -8.41
N GLU A 117 -17.01 9.18 -8.61
CA GLU A 117 -18.25 9.69 -9.23
C GLU A 117 -19.34 8.94 -8.44
N GLU A 118 -19.93 9.52 -7.37
CA GLU A 118 -21.25 10.15 -7.48
C GLU A 118 -21.58 11.15 -6.35
N ASP A 119 -20.76 11.30 -5.31
CA ASP A 119 -21.01 12.31 -4.27
C ASP A 119 -19.90 13.36 -4.29
N GLY A 120 -20.24 14.56 -4.76
CA GLY A 120 -19.34 15.68 -5.10
C GLY A 120 -18.54 16.32 -3.97
N ASN A 121 -17.99 15.55 -3.04
CA ASN A 121 -17.15 16.06 -1.95
C ASN A 121 -15.90 15.21 -1.62
N ASP A 122 -15.64 14.09 -2.32
CA ASP A 122 -14.53 13.19 -1.97
C ASP A 122 -13.33 13.37 -2.93
N LYS A 123 -12.30 14.11 -2.48
CA LYS A 123 -11.02 14.31 -3.20
C LYS A 123 -10.16 13.04 -3.17
N ARG A 124 -10.63 11.97 -3.82
CA ARG A 124 -9.85 10.74 -4.00
C ARG A 124 -8.80 11.00 -5.09
N THR A 125 -7.53 11.08 -4.69
CA THR A 125 -6.44 11.47 -5.60
C THR A 125 -6.02 10.29 -6.50
N MET A 126 -6.27 10.49 -7.79
CA MET A 126 -5.74 9.82 -9.00
C MET A 126 -5.33 8.33 -8.93
N LYS A 127 -6.10 7.50 -9.64
CA LYS A 127 -5.60 6.23 -10.20
C LYS A 127 -5.50 6.33 -11.71
N THR A 128 -4.33 6.04 -12.26
CA THR A 128 -4.15 5.67 -13.68
C THR A 128 -4.97 4.41 -13.99
N LEU A 129 -5.59 4.34 -15.18
CA LEU A 129 -6.46 3.24 -15.66
C LEU A 129 -5.95 1.82 -15.34
N GLY A 130 -4.64 1.58 -15.35
CA GLY A 130 -4.03 0.29 -14.99
C GLY A 130 -4.04 -0.09 -13.50
N SER A 131 -4.66 0.71 -12.61
CA SER A 131 -4.79 0.41 -11.17
C SER A 131 -6.19 -0.01 -10.74
N LEU A 132 -7.12 -0.17 -11.69
CA LEU A 132 -8.45 -0.72 -11.44
C LEU A 132 -8.35 -2.25 -11.43
N ARG A 133 -8.76 -2.89 -10.33
CA ARG A 133 -8.78 -4.34 -10.18
C ARG A 133 -9.70 -4.77 -9.05
N ALA A 134 -10.34 -5.92 -9.23
CA ALA A 134 -10.94 -6.67 -8.14
C ALA A 134 -9.91 -7.69 -7.60
N VAL A 135 -9.88 -7.90 -6.29
CA VAL A 135 -9.04 -8.92 -5.65
C VAL A 135 -9.90 -9.81 -4.78
N ALA A 136 -9.95 -11.12 -5.08
CA ALA A 136 -10.72 -12.07 -4.29
C ALA A 136 -10.30 -12.04 -2.80
N VAL A 137 -11.28 -12.08 -1.91
CA VAL A 137 -11.06 -12.27 -0.47
C VAL A 137 -10.68 -13.73 -0.25
N HIS A 138 -9.50 -13.96 0.33
CA HIS A 138 -9.01 -15.30 0.57
C HIS A 138 -9.86 -16.03 1.63
N PRO A 139 -10.12 -17.36 1.51
CA PRO A 139 -10.90 -18.13 2.47
C PRO A 139 -10.44 -17.98 3.93
N ASP A 140 -9.12 -17.99 4.19
CA ASP A 140 -8.56 -17.75 5.54
C ASP A 140 -9.08 -16.46 6.18
N LEU A 141 -9.27 -15.38 5.41
CA LEU A 141 -9.80 -14.12 5.93
C LEU A 141 -11.29 -14.23 6.26
N ILE A 142 -12.04 -14.98 5.46
CA ILE A 142 -13.45 -15.25 5.70
C ILE A 142 -13.60 -16.07 6.98
N GLU A 143 -12.81 -17.14 7.14
CA GLU A 143 -12.78 -17.98 8.35
C GLU A 143 -12.38 -17.19 9.59
N LEU A 144 -11.46 -16.22 9.44
CA LEU A 144 -11.04 -15.33 10.52
C LEU A 144 -12.13 -14.29 10.90
N GLY A 145 -13.27 -14.25 10.21
CA GLY A 145 -14.38 -13.36 10.49
C GLY A 145 -14.29 -11.98 9.82
N PHE A 146 -13.58 -11.87 8.68
CA PHE A 146 -13.47 -10.58 7.98
C PHE A 146 -14.83 -10.08 7.49
N LEU A 147 -15.68 -10.97 6.97
CA LEU A 147 -17.01 -10.58 6.48
C LEU A 147 -17.95 -10.20 7.62
N ASP A 148 -17.84 -10.85 8.77
CA ASP A 148 -18.59 -10.46 9.98
C ASP A 148 -18.21 -9.05 10.42
N TYR A 149 -16.91 -8.73 10.43
CA TYR A 149 -16.44 -7.38 10.69
C TYR A 149 -17.00 -6.36 9.69
N VAL A 150 -17.02 -6.69 8.39
CA VAL A 150 -17.58 -5.79 7.37
C VAL A 150 -19.08 -5.57 7.59
N ALA A 151 -19.82 -6.62 7.97
CA ALA A 151 -21.25 -6.54 8.22
C ALA A 151 -21.63 -5.67 9.43
N GLU A 152 -20.73 -5.51 10.40
CA GLU A 152 -20.91 -4.59 11.55
C GLU A 152 -20.78 -3.10 11.17
N LEU A 153 -20.21 -2.79 9.99
CA LEU A 153 -19.94 -1.42 9.57
C LEU A 153 -21.14 -0.79 8.85
N PRO A 154 -21.31 0.54 8.95
CA PRO A 154 -22.28 1.24 8.11
C PRO A 154 -21.94 1.05 6.62
N GLN A 155 -22.97 0.83 5.79
CA GLN A 155 -22.79 0.57 4.35
C GLN A 155 -21.96 1.65 3.63
N ASN A 156 -22.20 2.93 3.98
CA ASN A 156 -21.46 4.07 3.42
C ASN A 156 -20.25 4.49 4.28
N GLY A 157 -19.92 3.71 5.30
CA GLY A 157 -18.81 3.95 6.21
C GLY A 157 -17.47 3.51 5.63
N GLN A 158 -16.40 3.98 6.27
CA GLN A 158 -15.05 3.50 6.00
C GLN A 158 -14.88 2.08 6.53
N LEU A 159 -14.10 1.26 5.81
CA LEU A 159 -13.67 -0.05 6.26
C LEU A 159 -12.86 0.05 7.56
N PHE A 160 -12.22 1.19 7.84
CA PHE A 160 -11.51 1.46 9.09
C PHE A 160 -11.90 2.83 9.66
N PRO A 161 -13.01 2.91 10.42
CA PRO A 161 -13.57 4.19 10.89
C PRO A 161 -12.64 5.03 11.79
N LEU A 162 -11.64 4.40 12.41
CA LEU A 162 -10.69 5.07 13.30
C LEU A 162 -9.40 5.52 12.59
N LEU A 163 -9.27 5.29 11.28
CA LEU A 163 -8.21 5.91 10.49
C LEU A 163 -8.61 7.34 10.14
N THR A 164 -7.72 8.27 10.43
CA THR A 164 -7.89 9.68 10.10
C THR A 164 -6.89 10.08 9.01
N PRO A 165 -7.31 10.91 8.04
CA PRO A 165 -6.42 11.35 6.99
C PRO A 165 -5.36 12.31 7.58
N ASN A 166 -4.16 12.27 7.03
CA ASN A 166 -3.17 13.31 7.29
C ASN A 166 -3.56 14.63 6.56
N PRO A 167 -2.82 15.74 6.75
CA PRO A 167 -3.12 16.99 6.06
C PRO A 167 -3.16 16.91 4.52
N ASP A 168 -2.46 15.92 3.95
CA ASP A 168 -2.43 15.66 2.50
C ASP A 168 -3.58 14.73 2.03
N GLY A 169 -4.49 14.32 2.93
CA GLY A 169 -5.65 13.47 2.63
C GLY A 169 -5.42 11.95 2.70
N TRP A 170 -4.25 11.48 3.17
CA TRP A 170 -3.88 10.07 3.21
C TRP A 170 -4.26 9.42 4.55
N TYR A 171 -5.15 8.44 4.52
CA TYR A 171 -5.61 7.64 5.65
C TYR A 171 -4.55 6.64 6.12
N GLY A 172 -3.76 6.07 5.20
CA GLY A 172 -2.77 5.06 5.53
C GLY A 172 -1.47 5.62 6.12
N HIS A 173 -1.21 6.93 6.02
CA HIS A 173 0.07 7.52 6.38
C HIS A 173 0.44 7.29 7.86
N ASN A 174 -0.45 7.69 8.76
CA ASN A 174 -0.25 7.60 10.21
C ASN A 174 -0.17 6.14 10.67
N PHE A 175 -1.04 5.28 10.14
CA PHE A 175 -0.98 3.84 10.37
C PHE A 175 0.40 3.28 10.00
N GLY A 176 0.87 3.55 8.79
CA GLY A 176 2.13 3.00 8.30
C GLY A 176 3.34 3.42 9.13
N LYS A 177 3.34 4.65 9.66
CA LYS A 177 4.38 5.12 10.59
C LYS A 177 4.38 4.30 11.88
N ARG A 178 3.21 4.15 12.51
CA ARG A 178 3.08 3.39 13.77
C ARG A 178 3.30 1.90 13.61
N TRP A 179 2.85 1.32 12.50
CA TRP A 179 3.13 -0.06 12.14
C TRP A 179 4.64 -0.30 12.02
N GLY A 180 5.37 0.59 11.35
CA GLY A 180 6.82 0.52 11.28
C GLY A 180 7.52 0.71 12.63
N GLU A 181 6.99 1.58 13.50
CA GLU A 181 7.47 1.72 14.88
C GLU A 181 7.22 0.46 15.71
N TYR A 182 6.04 -0.16 15.60
CA TYR A 182 5.70 -1.43 16.28
C TYR A 182 6.68 -2.54 15.87
N LEU A 183 6.80 -2.78 14.57
CA LEU A 183 7.68 -3.84 14.06
C LEU A 183 9.13 -3.66 14.49
N LYS A 184 9.65 -2.43 14.52
CA LYS A 184 11.06 -2.18 14.83
C LYS A 184 11.37 -2.02 16.30
N LYS A 185 10.51 -1.34 17.07
CA LYS A 185 10.81 -0.92 18.44
C LYS A 185 10.14 -1.76 19.51
N VAL A 186 8.97 -2.32 19.18
CA VAL A 186 8.19 -3.12 20.13
C VAL A 186 8.46 -4.60 19.89
N PHE A 187 8.40 -5.01 18.63
CA PHE A 187 8.56 -6.41 18.24
C PHE A 187 10.00 -6.78 17.83
N ASP A 188 10.87 -5.77 17.64
CA ASP A 188 12.28 -5.93 17.27
C ASP A 188 12.53 -6.84 16.04
N LEU A 189 11.68 -6.73 15.02
CA LEU A 189 11.83 -7.48 13.78
C LEU A 189 13.06 -6.99 13.00
N GLN A 190 14.08 -7.83 12.96
CA GLN A 190 15.28 -7.64 12.15
C GLN A 190 15.00 -7.99 10.68
N SER A 191 14.34 -7.09 9.96
CA SER A 191 14.05 -7.28 8.53
C SER A 191 14.45 -6.06 7.67
N PRO A 192 15.10 -6.28 6.52
CA PRO A 192 15.34 -5.23 5.53
C PRO A 192 14.06 -4.78 4.79
N ALA A 193 12.95 -5.51 4.97
CA ALA A 193 11.68 -5.27 4.30
C ALA A 193 11.05 -3.92 4.70
N ARG A 194 10.29 -3.32 3.78
CA ARG A 194 9.53 -2.11 4.10
C ARG A 194 8.28 -2.47 4.92
N PRO A 195 8.00 -1.83 6.06
CA PRO A 195 6.94 -2.22 6.99
C PRO A 195 5.57 -2.59 6.39
N ALA A 196 5.07 -1.74 5.47
CA ALA A 196 3.80 -1.96 4.78
C ALA A 196 3.96 -2.41 3.31
N HIS A 197 5.07 -2.07 2.66
CA HIS A 197 5.30 -2.40 1.24
C HIS A 197 5.91 -3.81 1.06
N GLY A 198 6.42 -4.40 2.14
CA GLY A 198 6.99 -5.75 2.14
C GLY A 198 5.95 -6.85 2.00
N PHE A 199 4.71 -6.59 2.42
CA PHE A 199 3.58 -7.50 2.19
C PHE A 199 3.29 -7.69 0.70
N ARG A 200 3.35 -6.60 -0.09
CA ARG A 200 3.01 -6.61 -1.53
C ARG A 200 3.89 -7.51 -2.38
N HIS A 201 5.12 -7.77 -1.95
CA HIS A 201 6.10 -8.55 -2.72
C HIS A 201 6.40 -9.90 -2.06
N ALA A 202 5.65 -10.26 -1.02
CA ALA A 202 5.68 -11.62 -0.49
C ALA A 202 4.86 -12.48 -1.46
N ALA A 203 5.53 -13.28 -2.28
CA ALA A 203 4.85 -14.24 -3.14
C ALA A 203 4.20 -15.30 -2.25
N TRP A 204 2.88 -15.41 -2.31
CA TRP A 204 2.18 -16.60 -1.85
C TRP A 204 2.20 -17.62 -3.00
N PRO A 205 2.60 -18.88 -2.76
CA PRO A 205 2.56 -19.94 -3.76
C PRO A 205 1.13 -20.38 -4.11
#